data_AF-A0A8T5F5I6-F1
#
_entry.id   AF-A0A8T5F5I6-F1
#
_cell.length_a   1.000
_cell.length_b   1.000
_cell.length_c   1.000
_cell.angle_alpha   90.00
_cell.angle_beta   90.00
_cell.angle_gamma   90.00
#
_symmetry.space_group_name_H-M   'P 1'
#
loop_
_entity.id
_entity.type
_entity.pdbx_description
1 polymer ?
#
loop_
_entity_poly.entity_id
_entity_poly.type
_entity_poly.pdbx_seq_one_letter_code
_entity_poly.pdbx_strand_id
1 'polypeptide(L)'
;MNFDKIIKREKILWHNHFIPSLLAGLLVGLITFLYQATLSNILLFSSVGASALILTNSKSHHLTKLRTTIISYFITIIISLGVYYLNKLIVVPLYLNIFLLVFLIGIVMFLANSFHPPAVAAGIAFIVLDRGVIELLYLFFYIIVLLILIRFLVYTLSQHLSVKEFRKEFGRI
;
A
#
# COMPACT_ATOMS: atom_id res chain seq x y z
N MET A 1 -20.31 0.54 -28.90
CA MET A 1 -19.64 0.29 -27.60
C MET A 1 -20.60 -0.54 -26.75
N ASN A 2 -20.23 -1.73 -26.29
CA ASN A 2 -21.19 -2.71 -25.77
C ASN A 2 -21.43 -2.51 -24.26
N PHE A 3 -22.59 -1.94 -23.89
CA PHE A 3 -22.92 -1.53 -22.52
C PHE A 3 -22.83 -2.68 -21.50
N ASP A 4 -23.17 -3.90 -21.89
CA ASP A 4 -23.08 -5.08 -21.01
C ASP A 4 -21.65 -5.42 -20.58
N LYS A 5 -20.65 -5.11 -21.43
CA LYS A 5 -19.23 -5.29 -21.07
C LYS A 5 -18.76 -4.25 -20.07
N ILE A 6 -19.32 -3.04 -20.09
CA ILE A 6 -19.00 -1.96 -19.15
C ILE A 6 -19.58 -2.30 -17.78
N ILE A 7 -20.86 -2.69 -17.72
CA ILE A 7 -21.53 -3.07 -16.47
C ILE A 7 -20.84 -4.28 -15.80
N LYS A 8 -20.43 -5.29 -16.58
CA LYS A 8 -19.66 -6.43 -16.03
C LYS A 8 -18.29 -6.01 -15.49
N ARG A 9 -17.59 -5.10 -16.18
CA ARG A 9 -16.30 -4.55 -15.70
C ARG A 9 -16.45 -3.74 -14.43
N GLU A 10 -17.45 -2.86 -14.36
CA GLU A 10 -17.74 -2.06 -13.17
C GLU A 10 -18.07 -2.95 -11.98
N LYS A 11 -18.92 -3.98 -12.17
CA LYS A 11 -19.26 -4.92 -11.10
C LYS A 11 -18.02 -5.64 -10.56
N ILE A 12 -17.08 -6.02 -11.43
CA ILE A 12 -15.79 -6.63 -11.04
C ILE A 12 -14.91 -5.62 -10.29
N LEU A 13 -14.83 -4.37 -10.74
CA LEU A 13 -14.06 -3.32 -10.05
C LEU A 13 -14.61 -3.04 -8.65
N TRP A 14 -15.94 -2.91 -8.54
CA TRP A 14 -16.63 -2.71 -7.27
C TRP A 14 -16.45 -3.89 -6.31
N HIS A 15 -16.69 -5.12 -6.77
CA HIS A 15 -16.66 -6.28 -5.88
C HIS A 15 -15.24 -6.72 -5.50
N ASN A 16 -14.28 -6.64 -6.42
CA ASN A 16 -12.95 -7.22 -6.19
C ASN A 16 -11.93 -6.22 -5.65
N HIS A 17 -12.17 -4.92 -5.77
CA HIS A 17 -11.19 -3.89 -5.38
C HIS A 17 -11.80 -2.90 -4.38
N PHE A 18 -12.95 -2.29 -4.70
CA PHE A 18 -13.56 -1.28 -3.84
C PHE A 18 -14.03 -1.85 -2.50
N ILE A 19 -14.88 -2.88 -2.51
CA ILE A 19 -15.45 -3.45 -1.29
C ILE A 19 -14.35 -3.96 -0.34
N PRO A 20 -13.34 -4.74 -0.80
CA PRO A 20 -12.25 -5.18 0.06
C PRO A 20 -11.49 -4.00 0.68
N SER A 21 -11.06 -3.01 -0.12
CA SER A 21 -10.34 -1.85 0.40
C SER A 21 -11.17 -1.04 1.40
N LEU A 22 -12.46 -0.87 1.14
CA LEU A 22 -13.38 -0.16 2.04
C LEU A 22 -13.51 -0.91 3.38
N LEU A 23 -13.75 -2.22 3.32
CA LEU A 23 -13.87 -3.05 4.53
C LEU A 23 -12.57 -3.06 5.33
N ALA A 24 -11.41 -3.18 4.68
CA ALA A 24 -10.12 -3.10 5.34
C ALA A 24 -9.93 -1.75 6.05
N GLY A 25 -10.23 -0.64 5.36
CA GLY A 25 -10.15 0.68 5.98
C GLY A 25 -11.10 0.83 7.17
N LEU A 26 -12.35 0.40 7.02
CA LEU A 26 -13.36 0.48 8.07
C LEU A 26 -12.95 -0.32 9.30
N LEU A 27 -12.49 -1.57 9.12
CA LEU A 27 -12.10 -2.43 10.22
C LEU A 27 -10.86 -1.91 10.95
N VAL A 28 -9.83 -1.47 10.23
CA VAL A 28 -8.61 -0.93 10.86
C VAL A 28 -8.92 0.39 11.59
N GLY A 29 -9.72 1.27 10.98
CA GLY A 29 -10.20 2.50 11.60
C GLY A 29 -11.04 2.24 12.86
N LEU A 30 -11.97 1.28 12.80
CA LEU A 30 -12.82 0.89 13.92
C LEU A 30 -12.01 0.31 15.08
N ILE A 31 -11.05 -0.60 14.79
CA ILE A 31 -10.17 -1.16 15.82
C ILE A 31 -9.35 -0.04 16.48
N THR A 32 -8.84 0.92 15.69
CA THR A 32 -8.11 2.07 16.22
C THR A 32 -8.99 2.91 17.15
N PHE A 33 -10.24 3.14 16.76
CA PHE A 33 -11.21 3.88 17.56
C PHE A 33 -11.55 3.16 18.88
N LEU A 34 -11.86 1.86 18.84
CA LEU A 34 -12.34 1.10 20.00
C LEU A 34 -11.25 0.81 21.03
N TYR A 35 -10.02 0.54 20.59
CA TYR A 35 -8.98 -0.02 21.46
C TYR A 35 -7.92 0.99 21.91
N GLN A 36 -8.08 2.29 21.62
CA GLN A 36 -7.04 3.32 21.83
C GLN A 36 -5.65 2.77 21.45
N ALA A 37 -5.59 2.14 20.29
CA ALA A 37 -4.51 1.26 19.93
C ALA A 37 -3.16 1.99 19.98
N THR A 38 -2.15 1.34 20.57
CA THR A 38 -0.78 1.86 20.52
C THR A 38 -0.31 1.98 19.07
N LEU A 39 0.66 2.85 18.80
CA LEU A 39 1.25 2.99 17.47
C LEU A 39 1.65 1.63 16.88
N SER A 40 2.30 0.77 17.67
CA SER A 40 2.72 -0.56 17.23
C SER A 40 1.53 -1.43 16.81
N ASN A 41 0.41 -1.37 17.54
CA ASN A 41 -0.80 -2.10 17.20
C ASN A 41 -1.44 -1.57 15.91
N ILE A 42 -1.49 -0.24 15.75
CA ILE A 42 -2.01 0.40 14.53
C ILE A 42 -1.21 -0.03 13.31
N LEU A 43 0.13 0.00 13.39
CA LEU A 43 1.00 -0.40 12.29
C LEU A 43 0.84 -1.89 11.94
N LEU A 44 0.74 -2.74 12.97
CA LEU A 44 0.55 -4.18 12.79
C LEU A 44 -0.81 -4.49 12.15
N PHE A 45 -1.91 -3.94 12.69
CA PHE A 45 -3.25 -4.14 12.13
C PHE A 45 -3.38 -3.60 10.72
N SER A 46 -2.73 -2.48 10.43
CA SER A 46 -2.71 -1.90 9.08
C SER A 46 -1.98 -2.80 8.08
N SER A 47 -0.82 -3.35 8.48
CA SER A 47 -0.05 -4.28 7.66
C SER A 47 -0.81 -5.60 7.43
N VAL A 48 -1.46 -6.14 8.47
CA VAL A 48 -2.28 -7.35 8.39
C VAL A 48 -3.51 -7.12 7.52
N GLY A 49 -4.25 -6.03 7.75
CA GLY A 49 -5.41 -5.65 6.97
C GLY A 49 -5.08 -5.44 5.50
N ALA A 50 -3.96 -4.77 5.20
CA ALA A 50 -3.46 -4.63 3.84
C ALA A 50 -3.01 -5.98 3.26
N SER A 51 -2.41 -6.88 4.05
CA SER A 51 -2.04 -8.22 3.55
C SER A 51 -3.26 -9.07 3.21
N ALA A 52 -4.38 -8.93 3.95
CA ALA A 52 -5.64 -9.59 3.63
C ALA A 52 -6.22 -9.14 2.27
N LEU A 53 -5.94 -7.90 1.85
CA LEU A 53 -6.30 -7.41 0.51
C LEU A 53 -5.53 -8.14 -0.60
N ILE A 54 -4.32 -8.63 -0.37
CA ILE A 54 -3.63 -9.46 -1.38
C ILE A 54 -4.43 -10.75 -1.67
N LEU A 55 -5.08 -11.33 -0.67
CA LEU A 55 -5.81 -12.60 -0.81
C LEU A 55 -7.02 -12.49 -1.75
N THR A 56 -7.58 -11.30 -1.93
CA THR A 56 -8.65 -11.08 -2.92
C THR A 56 -8.12 -10.92 -4.34
N ASN A 57 -6.80 -10.83 -4.52
CA ASN A 57 -6.16 -10.74 -5.83
C ASN A 57 -5.73 -12.13 -6.33
N SER A 58 -6.45 -12.63 -7.34
CA SER A 58 -6.23 -13.95 -7.96
C SER A 58 -4.85 -14.15 -8.62
N LYS A 59 -4.04 -13.09 -8.82
CA LYS A 59 -2.72 -13.18 -9.46
C LYS A 59 -1.63 -12.54 -8.58
N SER A 60 -1.22 -13.17 -7.50
CA SER A 60 -0.27 -12.57 -6.54
C SER A 60 1.21 -12.58 -6.98
N HIS A 61 1.61 -13.43 -7.93
CA HIS A 61 3.04 -13.62 -8.28
C HIS A 61 3.76 -12.37 -8.81
N HIS A 62 3.05 -11.42 -9.42
CA HIS A 62 3.67 -10.18 -9.90
C HIS A 62 3.80 -9.11 -8.81
N LEU A 63 3.10 -9.29 -7.68
CA LEU A 63 3.12 -8.35 -6.56
C LEU A 63 4.46 -8.38 -5.81
N THR A 64 5.27 -9.43 -6.03
CA THR A 64 6.60 -9.58 -5.43
C THR A 64 7.72 -8.94 -6.24
N LYS A 65 7.43 -8.43 -7.46
CA LYS A 65 8.42 -7.77 -8.31
C LYS A 65 8.82 -6.41 -7.72
N LEU A 66 10.10 -6.07 -7.82
CA LEU A 66 10.62 -4.80 -7.29
C LEU A 66 9.94 -3.57 -7.89
N ARG A 67 9.63 -3.58 -9.20
CA ARG A 67 8.83 -2.51 -9.85
C ARG A 67 7.48 -2.30 -9.17
N THR A 68 6.77 -3.37 -8.85
CA THR A 68 5.47 -3.33 -8.19
C THR A 68 5.60 -2.65 -6.84
N THR A 69 6.59 -3.08 -6.04
CA THR A 69 6.86 -2.49 -4.73
C THR A 69 7.17 -1.00 -4.83
N ILE A 70 8.04 -0.59 -5.76
CA ILE A 70 8.38 0.82 -5.97
C ILE A 70 7.14 1.65 -6.32
N ILE A 71 6.30 1.18 -7.25
CA ILE A 71 5.04 1.85 -7.61
C ILE A 71 4.12 1.98 -6.38
N SER A 72 4.05 0.94 -5.56
CA SER A 72 3.27 0.93 -4.32
C SER A 72 3.71 2.05 -3.37
N TYR A 73 5.02 2.20 -3.16
CA TYR A 73 5.58 3.28 -2.34
C TYR A 73 5.28 4.67 -2.93
N PHE A 74 5.38 4.86 -4.25
CA PHE A 74 4.98 6.12 -4.88
C PHE A 74 3.50 6.46 -4.68
N ILE A 75 2.60 5.47 -4.85
CA ILE A 75 1.16 5.65 -4.58
C ILE A 75 0.95 6.08 -3.13
N THR A 76 1.57 5.39 -2.18
CA THR A 76 1.48 5.75 -0.77
C THR A 76 1.94 7.17 -0.51
N ILE A 77 3.07 7.63 -1.08
CA ILE A 77 3.55 9.01 -0.88
C ILE A 77 2.47 10.01 -1.31
N ILE A 78 1.94 9.86 -2.52
CA ILE A 78 0.97 10.79 -3.10
C ILE A 78 -0.28 10.86 -2.21
N ILE A 79 -0.83 9.70 -1.83
CA ILE A 79 -2.04 9.64 -1.00
C ILE A 79 -1.78 10.16 0.42
N SER A 80 -0.64 9.80 1.03
CA SER A 80 -0.29 10.24 2.38
C SER A 80 -0.06 11.75 2.44
N LEU A 81 0.56 12.34 1.42
CA LEU A 81 0.67 13.79 1.29
C LEU A 81 -0.71 14.45 1.14
N GLY A 82 -1.60 13.88 0.32
CA GLY A 82 -2.97 14.36 0.19
C GLY A 82 -3.71 14.39 1.53
N VAL A 83 -3.63 13.31 2.30
CA VAL A 83 -4.22 13.22 3.65
C VAL A 83 -3.54 14.19 4.62
N TYR A 84 -2.22 14.36 4.54
CA TYR A 84 -1.49 15.32 5.37
C TYR A 84 -1.93 16.76 5.12
N TYR A 85 -2.04 17.19 3.86
CA TYR A 85 -2.53 18.52 3.54
C TYR A 85 -4.00 18.69 3.91
N LEU A 86 -4.82 17.64 3.78
CA LEU A 86 -6.20 17.66 4.27
C LEU A 86 -6.27 17.91 5.78
N ASN A 87 -5.40 17.27 6.57
CA ASN A 87 -5.31 17.49 8.02
C ASN A 87 -4.92 18.92 8.41
N LYS A 88 -4.18 19.62 7.55
CA LYS A 88 -3.88 21.05 7.76
C LYS A 88 -5.08 21.95 7.50
N LEU A 89 -6.02 21.53 6.65
CA LEU A 89 -7.23 22.28 6.34
C LEU A 89 -8.34 22.00 7.35
N ILE A 90 -8.49 20.73 7.75
CA ILE A 90 -9.51 20.28 8.70
C ILE A 90 -8.87 19.30 9.69
N VAL A 91 -9.15 19.46 10.99
CA VAL A 91 -8.65 18.51 12.00
C VAL A 91 -9.43 17.21 11.86
N VAL A 92 -8.81 16.21 11.24
CA VAL A 92 -9.41 14.88 11.07
C VAL A 92 -8.98 13.99 12.25
N PRO A 93 -9.93 13.35 12.95
CA PRO A 93 -9.61 12.36 13.99
C PRO A 93 -8.73 11.22 13.46
N LEU A 94 -7.83 10.70 14.31
CA LEU A 94 -6.84 9.69 13.93
C LEU A 94 -7.45 8.45 13.26
N TYR A 95 -8.57 7.94 13.77
CA TYR A 95 -9.25 6.77 13.20
C TYR A 95 -9.76 7.01 11.78
N LEU A 96 -10.24 8.23 11.47
CA LEU A 96 -10.63 8.61 10.12
C LEU A 96 -9.42 8.76 9.21
N ASN A 97 -8.31 9.29 9.71
CA ASN A 97 -7.05 9.34 8.96
C ASN A 97 -6.58 7.95 8.55
N ILE A 98 -6.59 7.00 9.49
CA ILE A 98 -6.19 5.61 9.23
C ILE A 98 -7.15 4.96 8.23
N PHE A 99 -8.47 5.14 8.42
CA PHE A 99 -9.47 4.68 7.46
C PHE A 99 -9.17 5.20 6.05
N LEU A 100 -8.99 6.51 5.89
CA LEU A 100 -8.72 7.16 4.60
C LEU A 100 -7.45 6.63 3.97
N LEU A 101 -6.36 6.48 4.73
CA LEU A 101 -5.10 5.96 4.21
C LEU A 101 -5.24 4.52 3.73
N VAL A 102 -5.77 3.62 4.56
CA VAL A 102 -5.93 2.20 4.19
C VAL A 102 -6.85 2.07 2.96
N PHE A 103 -7.97 2.78 2.95
CA PHE A 103 -8.93 2.73 1.86
C PHE A 103 -8.36 3.29 0.55
N LEU A 104 -7.86 4.54 0.57
CA LEU A 104 -7.40 5.24 -0.63
C LEU A 104 -6.11 4.62 -1.19
N ILE A 105 -5.16 4.27 -0.33
CA ILE A 105 -3.94 3.59 -0.77
C ILE A 105 -4.32 2.20 -1.32
N GLY A 106 -5.17 1.46 -0.61
CA GLY A 106 -5.62 0.13 -1.01
C GLY A 106 -6.26 0.13 -2.39
N ILE A 107 -7.25 0.99 -2.62
CA ILE A 107 -7.97 1.03 -3.90
C ILE A 107 -7.07 1.44 -5.06
N VAL A 108 -6.18 2.43 -4.87
CA VAL A 108 -5.27 2.89 -5.92
C VAL A 108 -4.22 1.82 -6.23
N MET A 109 -3.66 1.16 -5.21
CA MET A 109 -2.73 0.04 -5.40
C MET A 109 -3.39 -1.14 -6.14
N PHE A 110 -4.65 -1.44 -5.83
CA PHE A 110 -5.41 -2.45 -6.55
C PHE A 110 -5.61 -2.09 -8.02
N LEU A 111 -6.05 -0.87 -8.31
CA LEU A 111 -6.23 -0.39 -9.68
C LEU A 111 -4.91 -0.39 -10.47
N ALA A 112 -3.80 -0.10 -9.79
CA ALA A 112 -2.45 -0.13 -10.37
C ALA A 112 -1.84 -1.54 -10.46
N ASN A 113 -2.51 -2.58 -9.96
CA ASN A 113 -1.95 -3.92 -9.79
C ASN A 113 -0.58 -3.89 -9.08
N SER A 114 -0.46 -3.03 -8.07
CA SER A 114 0.77 -2.77 -7.35
C SER A 114 0.55 -2.81 -5.84
N PHE A 115 0.11 -3.96 -5.35
CA PHE A 115 -0.23 -4.12 -3.94
C PHE A 115 0.99 -4.50 -3.09
N HIS A 116 1.37 -3.64 -2.14
CA HIS A 116 2.45 -3.89 -1.18
C HIS A 116 2.05 -3.42 0.23
N PRO A 117 1.62 -4.32 1.13
CA PRO A 117 1.11 -4.00 2.46
C PRO A 117 2.04 -3.13 3.33
N PRO A 118 3.37 -3.36 3.33
CA PRO A 118 4.30 -2.50 4.08
C PRO A 118 4.26 -1.03 3.65
N ALA A 119 3.94 -0.73 2.38
CA ALA A 119 3.78 0.65 1.93
C ALA A 119 2.53 1.29 2.56
N VAL A 120 1.43 0.56 2.76
CA VAL A 120 0.24 1.10 3.45
C VAL A 120 0.60 1.46 4.90
N ALA A 121 1.26 0.54 5.61
CA ALA A 121 1.69 0.75 6.99
C ALA A 121 2.66 1.94 7.13
N ALA A 122 3.59 2.12 6.18
CA ALA A 122 4.50 3.26 6.15
C ALA A 122 3.76 4.60 6.00
N GLY A 123 2.73 4.68 5.16
CA GLY A 123 1.89 5.88 5.03
C GLY A 123 1.12 6.22 6.30
N ILE A 124 0.67 5.20 7.03
CA ILE A 124 0.01 5.37 8.33
C ILE A 124 1.01 5.83 9.39
N ALA A 125 2.19 5.22 9.44
CA ALA A 125 3.25 5.64 10.35
C ALA A 125 3.58 7.13 10.20
N PHE A 126 3.64 7.61 8.96
CA PHE A 126 3.88 9.02 8.68
C PHE A 126 2.86 9.96 9.33
N ILE A 127 1.56 9.66 9.22
CA ILE A 127 0.50 10.48 9.81
C ILE A 127 0.45 10.33 11.33
N VAL A 128 0.58 9.10 11.86
CA VAL A 128 0.49 8.86 13.31
C VAL A 128 1.68 9.48 14.05
N LEU A 129 2.87 9.49 13.44
CA LEU A 129 4.09 10.04 14.02
C LEU A 129 4.28 11.55 13.79
N ASP A 130 3.31 12.21 13.17
CA ASP A 130 3.33 13.65 12.83
C ASP A 130 4.66 14.11 12.21
N ARG A 131 5.09 13.39 11.17
CA ARG A 131 6.38 13.63 10.52
C ARG A 131 6.31 14.72 9.47
N GLY A 132 7.44 15.39 9.24
CA GLY A 132 7.58 16.39 8.17
C GLY A 132 7.57 15.76 6.78
N VAL A 133 7.13 16.51 5.76
CA VAL A 133 7.12 16.05 4.35
C VAL A 133 8.50 15.59 3.88
N ILE A 134 9.57 16.27 4.30
CA ILE A 134 10.94 15.90 3.94
C ILE A 134 11.32 14.55 4.57
N GLU A 135 10.90 14.30 5.82
CA GLU A 135 11.16 13.04 6.52
C GLU A 135 10.44 11.87 5.84
N LEU A 136 9.23 12.09 5.33
CA LEU A 136 8.51 11.11 4.51
C LEU A 136 9.31 10.73 3.26
N LEU A 137 9.78 11.74 2.52
CA LEU A 137 10.52 11.50 1.28
C LEU A 137 11.83 10.75 1.56
N TYR A 138 12.55 11.10 2.62
CA TYR A 138 13.74 10.36 3.05
C TYR A 138 13.42 8.94 3.49
N LEU A 139 12.38 8.73 4.31
CA LEU A 139 11.97 7.40 4.74
C LEU A 139 11.69 6.49 3.53
N PHE A 140 10.91 6.98 2.58
CA PHE A 140 10.54 6.20 1.41
C PHE A 140 11.73 5.96 0.48
N PHE A 141 12.60 6.96 0.31
CA PHE A 141 13.85 6.79 -0.42
C PHE A 141 14.72 5.70 0.20
N TYR A 142 14.94 5.74 1.52
CA TYR A 142 15.72 4.72 2.22
C TYR A 142 15.09 3.33 2.13
N ILE A 143 13.77 3.22 2.25
CA ILE A 143 13.08 1.94 2.09
C ILE A 143 13.26 1.39 0.67
N ILE A 144 13.10 2.22 -0.36
CA ILE A 144 13.28 1.79 -1.75
C ILE A 144 14.73 1.34 -2.00
N VAL A 145 15.72 2.12 -1.56
CA VAL A 145 17.15 1.77 -1.68
C VAL A 145 17.43 0.46 -0.95
N LEU A 146 16.96 0.31 0.29
CA LEU A 146 17.12 -0.90 1.08
C LEU A 146 16.52 -2.13 0.37
N LEU A 147 15.32 -2.00 -0.19
CA LEU A 147 14.66 -3.08 -0.94
C LEU A 147 15.44 -3.47 -2.20
N ILE A 148 15.96 -2.49 -2.94
CA ILE A 148 16.82 -2.73 -4.10
C ILE A 148 18.08 -3.48 -3.68
N LEU A 149 18.76 -3.03 -2.61
CA LEU A 149 19.98 -3.64 -2.11
C LEU A 149 19.74 -5.07 -1.60
N ILE A 150 18.72 -5.29 -0.77
CA ILE A 150 18.36 -6.62 -0.27
C ILE A 150 18.04 -7.54 -1.43
N ARG A 151 17.22 -7.11 -2.41
CA ARG A 151 16.92 -7.93 -3.58
C ARG A 151 18.16 -8.24 -4.39
N PHE A 152 19.02 -7.26 -4.63
CA PHE A 152 20.26 -7.48 -5.36
C PHE A 152 21.19 -8.49 -4.66
N LEU A 153 21.32 -8.40 -3.32
CA LEU A 153 22.06 -9.37 -2.52
C LEU A 153 21.46 -10.77 -2.62
N VAL A 154 20.13 -10.90 -2.53
CA VAL A 154 19.44 -12.19 -2.72
C VAL A 154 19.76 -12.79 -4.08
N TYR A 155 19.76 -12.00 -5.16
CA TYR A 155 20.13 -12.45 -6.50
C TYR A 155 21.62 -12.80 -6.67
N THR A 156 22.47 -12.28 -5.78
CA THR A 156 23.92 -12.55 -5.80
C THR A 156 24.27 -13.79 -4.98
N LEU A 157 23.55 -14.02 -3.87
CA LEU A 157 23.84 -15.08 -2.90
C LEU A 157 22.97 -16.34 -3.09
N SER A 158 21.81 -16.22 -3.74
CA SER A 158 20.92 -17.36 -3.96
C SER A 158 21.45 -18.27 -5.06
N GLN A 159 21.44 -19.59 -4.81
CA GLN A 159 21.80 -20.59 -5.81
C GLN A 159 20.72 -20.77 -6.90
N HIS A 160 19.50 -20.27 -6.67
CA HIS A 160 18.35 -20.45 -7.56
C HIS A 160 18.05 -19.24 -8.44
N LEU A 161 18.72 -18.11 -8.23
CA LEU A 161 18.47 -16.85 -8.95
C LEU A 161 19.77 -16.34 -9.57
N SER A 162 19.74 -15.98 -10.85
CA SER A 162 20.91 -15.40 -11.51
C SER A 162 20.87 -13.87 -11.49
N VAL A 163 21.99 -13.22 -11.17
CA VAL A 163 22.14 -11.75 -11.23
C VAL A 163 21.70 -11.17 -12.58
N LYS A 164 21.86 -11.90 -13.69
CA LYS A 164 21.41 -11.45 -15.02
C LYS A 164 19.89 -11.26 -15.09
N GLU A 165 19.15 -11.97 -14.27
CA GLU A 165 17.70 -11.91 -14.18
C GLU A 165 17.20 -10.78 -13.27
N PHE A 166 18.06 -10.19 -12.44
CA PHE A 166 17.70 -9.06 -11.58
C PHE A 166 17.08 -7.90 -12.37
N ARG A 167 17.55 -7.65 -13.60
CA ARG A 167 16.96 -6.61 -14.46
C ARG A 167 15.48 -6.87 -14.78
N LYS A 168 15.04 -8.13 -14.79
CA LYS A 168 13.63 -8.52 -15.03
C LYS A 168 12.70 -8.07 -13.90
N GLU A 169 13.23 -7.80 -12.70
CA GLU A 169 12.48 -7.24 -11.55
C GLU A 169 11.91 -5.84 -11.85
N PHE A 170 12.53 -5.11 -12.77
CA PHE A 170 12.10 -3.79 -13.22
C PHE A 170 11.20 -3.83 -14.47
N GLY A 171 11.00 -5.00 -15.09
CA GLY A 171 10.21 -5.15 -16.31
C GLY A 171 8.70 -5.10 -16.10
N ARG A 172 7.94 -4.77 -17.15
CA ARG A 172 6.48 -4.98 -17.20
C ARG A 172 6.18 -6.49 -17.35
N ILE A 173 4.98 -6.91 -16.91
CA ILE A 173 4.44 -8.25 -17.20
C ILE A 173 3.96 -8.25 -18.65
#